data_AF-A0A1Q7QZD2-F1
#
_entry.id   AF-A0A1Q7QZD2-F1
#
_cell.length_a   1.000
_cell.length_b   1.000
_cell.length_c   1.000
_cell.angle_alpha   90.00
_cell.angle_beta   90.00
_cell.angle_gamma   90.00
#
_symmetry.space_group_name_H-M   'P 1'
#
loop_
_entity.id
_entity.type
_entity.pdbx_description
1 polymer ?
#
loop_
_entity_poly.entity_id
_entity_poly.type
_entity_poly.pdbx_seq_one_letter_code
_entity_poly.pdbx_strand_id
1 'polypeptide(L)'
;MDQEELLSAGERQRLRRRLVTALRERTRVPEEIARTLATVTNYASVVSQLHRHFHLEGAANILTQPEFRDARTARPVLEALEREEVIADLLEGTPEQRVSITIGSEHRVENLRGCSVVAAAYRIGGRSVGALGIVGPTRMPYARVISLVRYLADSLNDVLAELS
;
A
#
# COMPACT_ATOMS: atom_id res chain seq x y z
N MET A 1 -9.17 -51.95 6.54
CA MET A 1 -7.81 -51.72 6.01
C MET A 1 -7.91 -50.44 5.23
N ASP A 2 -7.65 -49.32 5.91
CA ASP A 2 -7.78 -47.98 5.32
C ASP A 2 -6.71 -47.79 4.27
N GLN A 3 -7.11 -47.68 3.00
CA GLN A 3 -6.25 -47.15 1.97
C GLN A 3 -6.39 -45.62 2.03
N GLU A 4 -5.46 -44.97 2.73
CA GLU A 4 -5.14 -43.57 2.50
C GLU A 4 -4.65 -43.44 1.05
N GLU A 5 -5.58 -43.10 0.16
CA GLU A 5 -5.30 -42.84 -1.25
C GLU A 5 -4.50 -41.53 -1.35
N LEU A 6 -3.18 -41.66 -1.22
CA LEU A 6 -2.23 -40.55 -1.27
C LEU A 6 -2.21 -39.95 -2.68
N LEU A 7 -2.55 -38.66 -2.80
CA LEU A 7 -2.49 -37.87 -4.05
C LEU A 7 -1.21 -38.16 -4.85
N SER A 8 -1.33 -38.43 -6.15
CA SER A 8 -0.15 -38.62 -7.00
C SER A 8 0.70 -37.34 -7.09
N ALA A 9 1.98 -37.47 -7.46
CA ALA A 9 2.86 -36.31 -7.67
C ALA A 9 2.31 -35.32 -8.72
N GLY A 10 1.66 -35.85 -9.77
CA GLY A 10 1.04 -35.04 -10.82
C GLY A 10 -0.19 -34.26 -10.33
N GLU A 11 -1.01 -34.85 -9.46
CA GLU A 11 -2.16 -34.16 -8.85
C GLU A 11 -1.72 -33.06 -7.89
N ARG A 12 -0.70 -33.32 -7.05
CA ARG A 12 -0.10 -32.31 -6.16
C ARG A 12 0.45 -31.13 -6.95
N GLN A 13 1.14 -31.36 -8.06
CA GLN A 13 1.69 -30.31 -8.91
C GLN A 13 0.58 -29.47 -9.57
N ARG A 14 -0.48 -30.11 -10.09
CA ARG A 14 -1.62 -29.40 -10.69
C ARG A 14 -2.38 -28.57 -9.68
N LEU A 15 -2.66 -29.12 -8.49
CA LEU A 15 -3.35 -28.42 -7.41
C LEU A 15 -2.55 -27.21 -6.94
N ARG A 16 -1.25 -27.38 -6.71
CA ARG A 16 -0.33 -26.29 -6.34
C ARG A 16 -0.31 -25.18 -7.41
N ARG A 17 -0.24 -25.54 -8.69
CA ARG A 17 -0.24 -24.55 -9.79
C ARG A 17 -1.54 -23.77 -9.85
N ARG A 18 -2.70 -24.44 -9.72
CA ARG A 18 -4.01 -23.78 -9.64
C ARG A 18 -4.11 -22.85 -8.43
N LEU A 19 -3.66 -23.29 -7.25
CA LEU A 19 -3.65 -22.46 -6.05
C LEU A 19 -2.77 -21.23 -6.22
N VAL A 20 -1.56 -21.39 -6.77
CA VAL A 20 -0.65 -20.26 -7.05
C VAL A 20 -1.28 -19.26 -8.05
N THR A 21 -1.91 -19.75 -9.13
CA THR A 21 -2.57 -18.86 -10.10
C THR A 21 -3.75 -18.11 -9.50
N ALA A 22 -4.64 -18.81 -8.78
CA ALA A 22 -5.82 -18.20 -8.15
C ALA A 22 -5.43 -17.16 -7.07
N LEU A 23 -4.35 -17.41 -6.33
CA LEU A 23 -3.82 -16.44 -5.36
C LEU A 23 -3.20 -15.23 -6.08
N ARG A 24 -2.50 -15.44 -7.20
CA ARG A 24 -1.89 -14.37 -8.00
C ARG A 24 -2.90 -13.38 -8.58
N GLU A 25 -4.08 -13.86 -8.99
CA GLU A 25 -5.14 -13.02 -9.54
C GLU A 25 -5.74 -12.07 -8.49
N ARG A 26 -5.84 -12.49 -7.22
CA ARG A 26 -6.29 -11.64 -6.11
C ARG A 26 -5.23 -10.66 -5.61
N THR A 27 -3.94 -10.97 -5.75
CA THR A 27 -2.83 -10.09 -5.31
C THR A 27 -2.54 -8.91 -6.23
N ARG A 28 -3.17 -8.78 -7.41
CA ARG A 28 -2.91 -7.66 -8.33
C ARG A 28 -3.62 -6.36 -7.97
N VAL A 29 -4.72 -6.42 -7.23
CA VAL A 29 -5.54 -5.24 -6.96
C VAL A 29 -4.77 -4.18 -6.14
N PRO A 30 -4.09 -4.52 -5.03
CA PRO A 30 -3.29 -3.55 -4.28
C PRO A 30 -2.19 -2.89 -5.10
N GLU A 31 -1.52 -3.67 -5.95
CA GLU A 31 -0.45 -3.19 -6.85
C GLU A 31 -1.00 -2.16 -7.85
N GLU A 32 -2.13 -2.46 -8.49
CA GLU A 32 -2.74 -1.56 -9.49
C GLU A 32 -3.23 -0.25 -8.88
N ILE A 33 -3.76 -0.31 -7.65
CA ILE A 33 -4.15 0.89 -6.89
C ILE A 33 -2.93 1.73 -6.57
N ALA A 34 -1.87 1.11 -6.04
CA ALA A 34 -0.62 1.80 -5.72
C ALA A 34 -0.04 2.48 -6.98
N ARG A 35 -0.03 1.75 -8.11
CA ARG A 35 0.43 2.26 -9.41
C ARG A 35 -0.40 3.44 -9.91
N THR A 36 -1.72 3.34 -9.80
CA THR A 36 -2.65 4.41 -10.20
C THR A 36 -2.44 5.67 -9.37
N LEU A 37 -2.38 5.53 -8.05
CA LEU A 37 -2.11 6.63 -7.12
C LEU A 37 -0.78 7.30 -7.44
N ALA A 38 0.30 6.51 -7.53
CA ALA A 38 1.63 7.00 -7.85
C ALA A 38 1.66 7.79 -9.16
N THR A 39 0.97 7.31 -10.20
CA THR A 39 0.90 7.96 -11.51
C THR A 39 0.10 9.27 -11.46
N VAL A 40 -1.06 9.28 -10.80
CA VAL A 40 -1.95 10.46 -10.76
C VAL A 40 -1.41 11.57 -9.85
N THR A 41 -0.62 11.22 -8.83
CA THR A 41 -0.06 12.19 -7.89
C THR A 41 1.40 12.52 -8.13
N ASN A 42 2.11 11.73 -8.93
CA ASN A 42 3.56 11.83 -9.09
C ASN A 42 4.29 11.79 -7.73
N TYR A 43 3.82 10.92 -6.83
CA TYR A 43 4.40 10.65 -5.51
C TYR A 43 4.58 9.15 -5.31
N ALA A 44 5.19 8.75 -4.20
CA ALA A 44 5.18 7.34 -3.82
C ALA A 44 3.80 6.98 -3.25
N SER A 45 3.36 5.75 -3.51
CA SER A 45 2.10 5.21 -3.00
C SER A 45 2.35 3.87 -2.36
N VAL A 46 1.69 3.65 -1.23
CA VAL A 46 1.72 2.40 -0.48
C VAL A 46 0.32 1.85 -0.30
N VAL A 47 0.14 0.55 -0.50
CA VAL A 47 -1.12 -0.14 -0.22
C VAL A 47 -0.80 -1.40 0.57
N SER A 48 -1.37 -1.51 1.76
CA SER A 48 -1.18 -2.65 2.65
C SER A 48 -2.48 -3.43 2.81
N GLN A 49 -2.38 -4.76 2.80
CA GLN A 49 -3.44 -5.65 3.24
C GLN A 49 -2.98 -6.36 4.52
N LEU A 50 -3.82 -6.37 5.57
CA LEU A 50 -3.65 -7.12 6.82
C LEU A 50 -2.18 -7.44 7.21
N HIS A 51 -1.51 -6.43 7.77
CA HIS A 51 -0.30 -6.47 8.62
C HIS A 51 1.02 -7.06 8.09
N ARG A 52 1.12 -7.68 6.90
CA ARG A 52 2.41 -8.30 6.47
C ARG A 52 2.79 -8.20 5.00
N HIS A 53 1.93 -7.65 4.15
CA HIS A 53 2.28 -7.41 2.76
C HIS A 53 1.81 -6.02 2.34
N PHE A 54 2.75 -5.24 1.82
CA PHE A 54 2.49 -3.95 1.22
C PHE A 54 3.00 -3.95 -0.23
N HIS A 55 2.37 -3.11 -1.03
CA HIS A 55 2.81 -2.78 -2.37
C HIS A 55 3.25 -1.32 -2.36
N LEU A 56 4.48 -1.08 -2.79
CA LEU A 56 5.05 0.25 -2.97
C LEU A 56 5.20 0.51 -4.46
N GLU A 57 4.62 1.60 -4.93
CA GLU A 57 4.74 2.07 -6.30
C GLU A 57 5.13 3.55 -6.30
N GLY A 58 5.78 4.00 -7.38
CA GLY A 58 6.17 5.41 -7.50
C GLY A 58 7.26 5.89 -6.54
N ALA A 59 8.01 4.99 -5.88
CA ALA A 59 9.14 5.39 -5.01
C ALA A 59 10.11 6.32 -5.74
N ALA A 60 10.41 6.04 -7.01
CA ALA A 60 11.25 6.89 -7.85
C ALA A 60 10.71 8.33 -8.03
N ASN A 61 9.40 8.56 -7.87
CA ASN A 61 8.82 9.90 -7.95
C ASN A 61 9.34 10.84 -6.86
N ILE A 62 9.84 10.31 -5.75
CA ILE A 62 10.54 11.08 -4.70
C ILE A 62 11.71 11.86 -5.31
N LEU A 63 12.48 11.24 -6.21
CA LEU A 63 13.63 11.87 -6.89
C LEU A 63 13.24 13.05 -7.79
N THR A 64 11.96 13.14 -8.17
CA THR A 64 11.46 14.25 -9.00
C THR A 64 11.07 15.48 -8.18
N GLN A 65 10.98 15.35 -6.86
CA GLN A 65 10.57 16.44 -5.98
C GLN A 65 11.74 17.39 -5.68
N PRO A 66 11.52 18.71 -5.62
CA PRO A 66 12.55 19.69 -5.32
C PRO A 66 13.32 19.41 -4.02
N GLU A 67 12.62 18.95 -2.98
CA GLU A 67 13.14 18.67 -1.65
C GLU A 67 14.12 17.47 -1.61
N PHE A 68 14.08 16.61 -2.62
CA PHE A 68 14.85 15.36 -2.66
C PHE A 68 15.76 15.28 -3.91
N ARG A 69 16.18 16.43 -4.45
CA ARG A 69 17.11 16.47 -5.60
C ARG A 69 18.52 15.99 -5.28
N ASP A 70 18.94 16.08 -4.02
CA ASP A 70 20.24 15.57 -3.57
C ASP A 70 20.10 14.10 -3.16
N ALA A 71 20.96 13.23 -3.71
CA ALA A 71 21.04 11.83 -3.33
C ALA A 71 21.24 11.61 -1.81
N ARG A 72 21.91 12.54 -1.11
CA ARG A 72 22.08 12.49 0.36
C ARG A 72 20.76 12.60 1.11
N THR A 73 19.76 13.26 0.51
CA THR A 73 18.42 13.42 1.08
C THR A 73 17.45 12.36 0.57
N ALA A 74 17.51 12.00 -0.71
CA ALA A 74 16.58 11.05 -1.31
C ALA A 74 16.86 9.59 -0.93
N ARG A 75 18.14 9.19 -0.93
CA ARG A 75 18.52 7.79 -0.71
C ARG A 75 18.02 7.26 0.65
N PRO A 76 18.18 7.97 1.78
CA PRO A 76 17.66 7.51 3.07
C PRO A 76 16.13 7.37 3.11
N VAL A 77 15.40 8.20 2.35
CA VAL A 77 13.94 8.11 2.22
C VAL A 77 13.56 6.85 1.44
N LEU A 78 14.18 6.62 0.29
CA LEU A 78 13.92 5.44 -0.54
C LEU A 78 14.22 4.14 0.22
N GLU A 79 15.37 4.06 0.87
CA GLU A 79 15.75 2.91 1.71
C GLU A 79 14.78 2.70 2.88
N ALA A 80 14.20 3.78 3.43
CA ALA A 80 13.19 3.66 4.48
C ALA A 80 11.87 3.10 3.93
N LEU A 81 11.43 3.53 2.74
CA LEU A 81 10.17 3.08 2.13
C LEU A 81 10.19 1.61 1.70
N GLU A 82 11.38 1.04 1.46
CA GLU A 82 11.53 -0.39 1.14
C GLU A 82 11.39 -1.31 2.36
N ARG A 83 11.42 -0.78 3.59
CA ARG A 83 11.35 -1.56 4.82
C ARG A 83 9.90 -1.76 5.27
N GLU A 84 9.52 -3.02 5.45
CA GLU A 84 8.16 -3.41 5.84
C GLU A 84 7.72 -2.78 7.17
N GLU A 85 8.62 -2.72 8.14
CA GLU A 85 8.31 -2.16 9.47
C GLU A 85 8.02 -0.66 9.40
N VAL A 86 8.64 0.05 8.44
CA VAL A 86 8.39 1.48 8.22
C VAL A 86 7.04 1.69 7.59
N ILE A 87 6.70 0.92 6.55
CA ILE A 87 5.41 1.06 5.91
C ILE A 87 4.28 0.68 6.87
N ALA A 88 4.49 -0.36 7.69
CA ALA A 88 3.58 -0.70 8.76
C ALA A 88 3.39 0.46 9.74
N ASP A 89 4.46 1.10 10.21
CA ASP A 89 4.41 2.27 11.11
C ASP A 89 3.72 3.48 10.47
N LEU A 90 3.97 3.75 9.19
CA LEU A 90 3.34 4.86 8.46
C LEU A 90 1.84 4.71 8.28
N LEU A 91 1.37 3.46 8.15
CA LEU A 91 -0.05 3.14 7.98
C LEU A 91 -0.73 2.78 9.32
N GLU A 92 0.06 2.57 10.38
CA GLU A 92 -0.42 2.32 11.73
C GLU A 92 -1.32 3.48 12.19
N GLY A 93 -2.43 3.13 12.86
CA GLY A 93 -3.36 4.13 13.38
C GLY A 93 -4.19 4.85 12.31
N THR A 94 -4.17 4.42 11.04
CA THR A 94 -5.11 4.92 10.04
C THR A 94 -6.54 4.63 10.51
N PRO A 95 -7.32 5.67 10.84
CA PRO A 95 -8.65 5.48 11.42
C PRO A 95 -9.58 4.90 10.37
N GLU A 96 -10.47 4.00 10.77
CA GLU A 96 -11.30 3.30 9.80
C GLU A 96 -12.12 4.29 8.94
N GLN A 97 -12.74 5.31 9.54
CA GLN A 97 -13.72 6.20 8.88
C GLN A 97 -13.13 7.54 8.41
N ARG A 98 -11.82 7.75 8.52
CA ARG A 98 -11.21 9.05 8.24
C ARG A 98 -9.89 8.90 7.49
N VAL A 99 -9.48 10.00 6.87
CA VAL A 99 -8.12 10.12 6.34
C VAL A 99 -7.19 10.48 7.50
N SER A 100 -6.08 9.76 7.61
CA SER A 100 -4.94 10.11 8.47
C SER A 100 -3.95 10.96 7.71
N ILE A 101 -3.36 11.94 8.39
CA ILE A 101 -2.28 12.76 7.84
C ILE A 101 -1.19 12.82 8.90
N THR A 102 0.03 12.45 8.54
CA THR A 102 1.21 12.62 9.37
C THR A 102 2.27 13.41 8.60
N ILE A 103 2.91 14.35 9.27
CA ILE A 103 3.75 15.38 8.66
C ILE A 103 5.09 15.44 9.38
N GLY A 104 6.15 15.15 8.64
CA GLY A 104 7.52 15.45 9.01
C GLY A 104 7.92 14.93 10.39
N SER A 105 8.00 15.83 11.37
CA SER A 105 8.41 15.51 12.74
C SER A 105 7.52 14.50 13.47
N GLU A 106 6.30 14.26 12.97
CA GLU A 106 5.41 13.21 13.51
C GLU A 106 5.91 11.80 13.17
N HIS A 107 6.77 11.65 12.15
CA HIS A 107 7.35 10.36 11.80
C HIS A 107 8.42 9.93 12.81
N ARG A 108 8.32 8.68 13.29
CA ARG A 108 9.32 8.06 14.18
C ARG A 108 10.66 7.88 13.49
N VAL A 109 10.63 7.56 12.19
CA VAL A 109 11.83 7.38 11.36
C VAL A 109 12.36 8.74 10.92
N GLU A 110 13.57 9.08 11.37
CA GLU A 110 14.19 10.38 11.09
C GLU A 110 14.34 10.68 9.58
N ASN A 111 14.69 9.66 8.79
CA ASN A 111 14.82 9.77 7.33
C ASN A 111 13.52 10.22 6.65
N LEU A 112 12.35 10.02 7.28
CA LEU A 112 11.05 10.39 6.72
C LEU A 112 10.57 11.76 7.17
N ARG A 113 11.33 12.51 7.99
CA ARG A 113 10.91 13.84 8.46
C ARG A 113 10.79 14.90 7.36
N GLY A 114 11.36 14.65 6.18
CA GLY A 114 11.12 15.46 4.97
C GLY A 114 9.82 15.13 4.24
N CYS A 115 9.12 14.07 4.65
CA CYS A 115 7.93 13.56 4.00
C CYS A 115 6.65 13.92 4.77
N SER A 116 5.52 13.71 4.10
CA SER A 116 4.21 13.60 4.69
C SER A 116 3.51 12.38 4.14
N VAL A 117 2.68 11.77 4.97
CA VAL A 117 1.87 10.62 4.61
C VAL A 117 0.40 10.97 4.75
N VAL A 118 -0.37 10.73 3.68
CA VAL A 118 -1.84 10.82 3.68
C VAL A 118 -2.39 9.44 3.42
N ALA A 119 -3.13 8.88 4.38
CA ALA A 119 -3.60 7.49 4.32
C ALA A 119 -5.09 7.36 4.63
N ALA A 120 -5.73 6.35 4.07
CA ALA A 120 -7.12 5.98 4.36
C ALA A 120 -7.27 4.46 4.42
N ALA A 121 -8.11 3.98 5.34
CA ALA A 121 -8.46 2.59 5.47
C ALA A 121 -9.54 2.19 4.45
N TYR A 122 -9.46 0.96 3.93
CA TYR A 122 -10.50 0.36 3.09
C TYR A 122 -11.02 -0.94 3.72
N ARG A 123 -12.24 -1.33 3.34
CA ARG A 123 -13.08 -2.28 4.06
C ARG A 123 -13.73 -3.32 3.16
N ILE A 124 -14.01 -4.47 3.75
CA ILE A 124 -14.88 -5.51 3.18
C ILE A 124 -15.86 -5.94 4.27
N GLY A 125 -17.15 -5.95 3.97
CA GLY A 125 -18.20 -6.33 4.94
C GLY A 125 -18.17 -5.49 6.22
N GLY A 126 -17.85 -4.19 6.11
CA GLY A 126 -17.78 -3.26 7.25
C GLY A 126 -16.52 -3.38 8.13
N ARG A 127 -15.60 -4.32 7.85
CA ARG A 127 -14.33 -4.46 8.58
C ARG A 127 -13.17 -3.89 7.79
N SER A 128 -12.27 -3.17 8.47
CA SER A 128 -11.02 -2.71 7.86
C SER A 128 -10.16 -3.92 7.46
N VAL A 129 -9.75 -3.96 6.20
CA VAL A 129 -8.91 -5.04 5.63
C VAL A 129 -7.53 -4.55 5.22
N GLY A 130 -7.30 -3.24 5.24
CA GLY A 130 -6.04 -2.63 4.86
C GLY A 130 -6.12 -1.10 4.78
N ALA A 131 -5.02 -0.50 4.34
CA ALA A 131 -4.91 0.93 4.12
C ALA A 131 -4.16 1.24 2.83
N LEU A 132 -4.51 2.35 2.21
CA LEU A 132 -3.77 2.96 1.11
C LEU A 132 -3.26 4.32 1.55
N GLY A 133 -2.09 4.71 1.07
CA GLY A 133 -1.48 5.98 1.42
C GLY A 133 -0.53 6.51 0.37
N ILE A 134 -0.36 7.82 0.39
CA ILE A 134 0.59 8.56 -0.45
C ILE A 134 1.71 9.07 0.45
N VAL A 135 2.96 8.90 0.01
CA VAL A 135 4.15 9.50 0.62
C VAL A 135 4.72 10.55 -0.34
N GLY A 136 4.71 11.80 0.11
CA GLY A 136 5.20 12.95 -0.66
C GLY A 136 5.99 13.94 0.20
N PRO A 137 6.48 15.04 -0.38
CA PRO A 137 7.16 16.09 0.39
C PRO A 137 6.16 16.79 1.34
N THR A 138 6.68 17.42 2.40
CA THR A 138 5.85 18.21 3.34
C THR A 138 5.11 19.38 2.69
N ARG A 139 5.53 19.82 1.49
CA ARG A 139 4.90 20.88 0.71
C ARG A 139 4.06 20.35 -0.46
N MET A 140 3.27 19.30 -0.25
CA MET A 140 2.36 18.76 -1.27
C MET A 140 0.96 19.42 -1.25
N PRO A 141 0.17 19.35 -2.33
CA PRO A 141 -1.20 19.91 -2.36
C PRO A 141 -2.18 19.01 -1.59
N TYR A 142 -2.16 19.10 -0.25
CA TYR A 142 -2.92 18.22 0.65
C TYR A 142 -4.39 18.07 0.27
N ALA A 143 -5.10 19.16 -0.06
CA ALA A 143 -6.51 19.10 -0.41
C ALA A 143 -6.80 18.14 -1.59
N ARG A 144 -5.94 18.16 -2.62
CA ARG A 144 -6.06 17.25 -3.78
C ARG A 144 -5.71 15.81 -3.38
N VAL A 145 -4.62 15.63 -2.64
CA VAL A 145 -4.12 14.32 -2.21
C VAL A 145 -5.14 13.61 -1.31
N ILE A 146 -5.68 14.32 -0.30
CA ILE A 146 -6.73 13.83 0.60
C ILE A 146 -7.98 13.43 -0.17
N SER A 147 -8.41 14.27 -1.12
CA SER A 147 -9.61 14.00 -1.92
C SER A 147 -9.44 12.73 -2.75
N LEU A 148 -8.27 12.53 -3.37
CA LEU A 148 -7.98 11.36 -4.19
C LEU A 148 -7.90 10.07 -3.36
N VAL A 149 -7.15 10.10 -2.25
CA VAL A 149 -7.01 8.98 -1.32
C VAL A 149 -8.36 8.55 -0.77
N ARG A 150 -9.19 9.51 -0.35
CA ARG A 150 -10.56 9.22 0.10
C ARG A 150 -11.41 8.61 -0.99
N TYR A 151 -11.45 9.24 -2.17
CA TYR A 151 -12.24 8.76 -3.30
C TYR A 151 -11.88 7.31 -3.67
N LEU A 152 -10.58 6.98 -3.71
CA LEU A 152 -10.14 5.64 -4.05
C LEU A 152 -10.43 4.62 -2.95
N ALA A 153 -10.29 4.99 -1.67
CA ALA A 153 -10.67 4.13 -0.57
C ALA A 153 -12.18 3.82 -0.60
N ASP A 154 -13.01 4.83 -0.84
CA ASP A 154 -14.47 4.68 -0.95
C ASP A 154 -14.84 3.85 -2.19
N SER A 155 -14.25 4.14 -3.35
CA SER A 155 -14.46 3.35 -4.58
C SER A 155 -14.06 1.88 -4.40
N LEU A 156 -12.98 1.62 -3.65
CA LEU A 156 -12.58 0.26 -3.30
C LEU A 156 -13.63 -0.44 -2.46
N ASN A 157 -14.18 0.26 -1.46
CA ASN A 157 -15.21 -0.30 -0.60
C ASN A 157 -16.45 -0.69 -1.40
N ASP A 158 -16.86 0.16 -2.35
CA ASP A 158 -18.03 -0.08 -3.22
C ASP A 158 -17.79 -1.30 -4.12
N VAL A 159 -16.67 -1.34 -4.84
CA VAL A 159 -16.33 -2.47 -5.73
C VAL A 159 -16.18 -3.78 -4.95
N LEU A 160 -15.56 -3.74 -3.78
CA LEU A 160 -15.41 -4.94 -2.95
C LEU A 160 -16.76 -5.41 -2.38
N ALA A 161 -17.69 -4.49 -2.07
CA ALA A 161 -19.03 -4.83 -1.62
C ALA A 161 -19.86 -5.51 -2.73
N GLU A 162 -19.70 -5.11 -4.00
CA GLU A 162 -20.37 -5.77 -5.14
C GLU A 162 -19.89 -7.22 -5.37
N LEU A 163 -18.66 -7.53 -4.95
CA LEU A 163 -18.03 -8.86 -5.09
C LEU A 163 -18.23 -9.79 -3.87
N SER A 164 -18.85 -9.27 -2.80
CA SER A 164 -19.09 -9.96 -1.51
C SER A 164 -20.41 -10.72 -1.50
#